data_AF-A0A9D1M6Q1-F1
#
_entry.id   AF-A0A9D1M6Q1-F1
#
_cell.length_a   1.000
_cell.length_b   1.000
_cell.length_c   1.000
_cell.angle_alpha   90.00
_cell.angle_beta   90.00
_cell.angle_gamma   90.00
#
_symmetry.space_group_name_H-M   'P 1'
#
loop_
_entity.id
_entity.type
_entity.pdbx_description
1 polymer ?
#
loop_
_entity_poly.entity_id
_entity_poly.type
_entity_poly.pdbx_seq_one_letter_code
_entity_poly.pdbx_strand_id
1 'polypeptide(L)' 'MDLIKVAEEAFATGKEHPSFKSGDTITVAYRIKEGNKERIQMYKGV' A
#
# COMPACT_ATOMS: atom_id res chain seq x y z
N MET A 1 -16.76 -18.99 13.86
CA MET A 1 -16.75 -18.18 12.63
C MET A 1 -16.01 -16.90 12.97
N ASP A 2 -14.86 -16.67 12.36
CA ASP A 2 -13.99 -15.55 12.70
C ASP A 2 -14.42 -14.33 11.87
N LEU A 3 -15.34 -13.54 12.40
CA LEU A 3 -16.03 -12.47 11.65
C LEU A 3 -15.09 -11.39 11.13
N ILE A 4 -13.93 -11.22 11.79
CA ILE A 4 -12.88 -10.28 11.38
C ILE A 4 -12.29 -10.70 10.03
N LYS A 5 -11.99 -11.99 9.83
CA LYS A 5 -11.42 -12.49 8.58
C LYS A 5 -12.37 -12.30 7.39
N VAL A 6 -13.66 -12.54 7.60
CA VAL A 6 -14.70 -12.35 6.57
C VAL A 6 -14.77 -10.89 6.12
N ALA A 7 -14.64 -9.95 7.07
CA ALA A 7 -14.59 -8.53 6.74
C ALA A 7 -13.30 -8.18 5.99
N GLU A 8 -12.14 -8.67 6.42
CA GLU A 8 -10.86 -8.43 5.74
C GLU A 8 -10.87 -8.94 4.29
N GLU A 9 -11.38 -10.14 4.05
CA GLU A 9 -11.50 -10.74 2.72
C GLU A 9 -12.46 -9.95 1.82
N ALA A 10 -13.56 -9.41 2.36
CA ALA A 10 -14.49 -8.58 1.59
C ALA A 10 -13.86 -7.25 1.12
N PHE A 11 -12.86 -6.73 1.85
CA PHE A 11 -12.12 -5.52 1.48
C PHE A 11 -10.76 -5.81 0.84
N ALA A 12 -10.40 -7.08 0.67
CA ALA A 12 -9.15 -7.48 0.01
C ALA A 12 -9.23 -7.12 -1.48
N THR A 13 -8.68 -5.96 -1.84
CA THR A 13 -8.71 -5.41 -3.22
C THR A 13 -7.84 -6.17 -4.25
N GLY A 14 -7.41 -7.40 -3.96
CA GLY A 14 -6.59 -8.21 -4.87
C GLY A 14 -5.25 -7.57 -5.28
N LYS A 15 -4.75 -6.61 -4.49
CA LYS A 15 -3.48 -5.95 -4.77
C LYS A 15 -2.33 -6.91 -4.45
N GLU A 16 -1.66 -7.38 -5.49
CA GLU A 16 -0.42 -8.14 -5.33
C GLU A 16 0.71 -7.19 -4.92
N HIS A 17 1.30 -7.45 -3.76
CA HIS A 17 2.46 -6.73 -3.26
C HIS A 17 3.73 -7.48 -3.65
N PRO A 18 4.80 -6.78 -4.06
CA PRO A 18 6.08 -7.43 -4.30
C PRO A 18 6.60 -8.02 -2.98
N SER A 19 7.33 -9.14 -3.07
CA SER A 19 8.04 -9.69 -1.91
C SER A 19 9.24 -8.80 -1.58
N PHE A 20 9.36 -8.39 -0.32
CA PHE A 20 10.51 -7.68 0.22
C PHE A 20 10.75 -8.15 1.67
N LYS A 21 11.96 -7.95 2.18
CA LYS A 21 12.33 -8.28 3.56
C LYS A 21 12.97 -7.10 4.26
N SER A 22 13.12 -7.22 5.57
CA SER A 22 13.81 -6.24 6.39
C SER A 22 15.25 -6.03 5.89
N GLY A 23 15.63 -4.76 5.72
CA GLY A 23 16.95 -4.37 5.20
C GLY A 23 16.99 -4.15 3.68
N ASP A 24 15.91 -4.44 2.96
CA ASP A 24 15.81 -4.11 1.54
C ASP A 24 15.55 -2.60 1.35
N THR A 25 16.28 -1.97 0.44
CA THR A 25 15.99 -0.58 0.08
C THR A 25 14.80 -0.51 -0.87
N ILE A 26 13.67 0.00 -0.40
CA ILE A 26 12.44 0.13 -1.20
C ILE A 26 12.14 1.58 -1.55
N THR A 27 11.44 1.79 -2.67
CA THR A 27 10.88 3.09 -3.05
C THR A 27 9.36 3.00 -3.07
N VAL A 28 8.71 3.80 -2.23
CA VAL A 28 7.26 3.88 -2.11
C VAL A 28 6.76 5.10 -2.86
N ALA A 29 5.89 4.89 -3.85
CA ALA A 29 5.24 5.97 -4.60
C ALA A 29 3.90 6.35 -3.93
N TYR A 30 3.89 7.45 -3.20
CA TYR A 30 2.69 7.94 -2.53
C TYR A 30 1.90 8.89 -3.45
N ARG A 31 0.61 8.60 -3.66
CA ARG A 31 -0.28 9.50 -4.40
C ARG A 31 -0.89 10.50 -3.43
N ILE A 32 -0.56 11.78 -3.61
CA ILE A 32 -1.10 12.89 -2.82
C ILE A 32 -2.16 13.60 -3.65
N LYS A 33 -3.36 13.72 -3.09
CA LYS A 33 -4.47 14.49 -3.67
C LYS A 33 -4.84 15.62 -2.72
N GLU A 34 -4.67 16.86 -3.18
CA GLU A 34 -5.01 18.08 -2.46
C GLU A 34 -6.01 18.88 -3.29
N GLY A 35 -7.30 18.74 -2.97
CA GLY A 35 -8.39 19.27 -3.79
C GLY A 35 -8.37 18.67 -5.21
N ASN A 36 -8.22 19.54 -6.21
CA ASN A 36 -8.14 19.15 -7.63
C ASN A 36 -6.72 18.83 -8.11
N LYS A 37 -5.70 19.00 -7.26
CA LYS A 37 -4.31 18.75 -7.65
C LYS A 37 -3.86 17.37 -7.16
N GLU A 38 -3.31 16.59 -8.07
CA GLU A 38 -2.74 15.27 -7.77
C GLU A 38 -1.24 15.27 -8.10
N ARG A 39 -0.43 14.69 -7.21
CA ARG A 39 1.00 14.43 -7.44
C ARG A 39 1.40 13.06 -6.91
N ILE A 40 2.45 12.49 -7.48
CA ILE A 40 3.10 11.29 -6.95
C ILE A 40 4.40 11.75 -6.29
N GLN A 41 4.59 11.39 -5.03
CA GLN A 41 5.81 11.64 -4.28
C GLN A 41 6.49 10.32 -3.96
N MET A 42 7.75 10.18 -4.36
CA MET A 42 8.55 8.97 -4.11
C MET A 42 9.33 9.12 -2.81
N TYR A 43 9.22 8.14 -1.94
CA TYR A 43 10.01 8.02 -0.71
C TYR A 43 10.87 6.78 -0.79
N LYS A 44 12.19 6.92 -0.62
CA LYS A 44 13.15 5.82 -0.64
C LYS A 44 13.74 5.63 0.75
N GLY A 45 13.79 4.39 1.23
CA GLY A 45 14.31 4.04 2.56
C GLY A 45 14.74 2.57 2.64
N VAL A 46 15.24 2.17 3.80
CA VAL A 46 15.69 0.80 4.14
C VAL A 46 14.78 0.21 5.21
#